data_AF-A0A1Q9ENF9-F1
#
_entry.id   AF-A0A1Q9ENF9-F1
#
_cell.length_a   1.000
_cell.length_b   1.000
_cell.length_c   1.000
_cell.angle_alpha   90.00
_cell.angle_beta   90.00
_cell.angle_gamma   90.00
#
_symmetry.space_group_name_H-M   'P 1'
#
loop_
_entity.id
_entity.type
_entity.pdbx_description
1 polymer ?
#
loop_
_entity_poly.entity_id
_entity_poly.type
_entity_poly.pdbx_seq_one_letter_code
_entity_poly.pdbx_strand_id
1 'polypeptide(L)'
;MVYTTYRWRPAELLKENPRWPVAVFVQSPLDRKAITTLEDLRELIEAKRGRELRLPGGPASYAAARVVIGKAIEQWRVPAESCISDASRKLEAAICDVVSEVTTPYSKLFETVKASLLAALSEALADCKRGTEKLLQQEQSPDLFTQNDHYLQDSFHKARRMVKRLLGLEVDFDELEPEKQTQLRQLLRESGLQLCADVTEPSQDDDAIWSLCMAHAYHKVAFKRFCDQLPREVDHTLLRPVVRKIKENIWNSLQDAIQAGNVHHFFLEDQRTLEKRKQLEDKVTRLSRGLRLLQGPDPREAELLRSKRLLQFHIRWNG
;
A
#
# COMPACT_ATOMS: atom_id res chain seq x y z
N MET A 1 -3.88 2.87 8.31
CA MET A 1 -2.63 3.49 7.82
C MET A 1 -2.08 4.36 8.94
N VAL A 2 -1.04 3.89 9.63
CA VAL A 2 -0.28 4.75 10.53
C VAL A 2 0.53 5.67 9.63
N TYR A 3 0.23 6.97 9.62
CA TYR A 3 1.16 7.95 9.07
C TYR A 3 2.39 7.91 9.98
N THR A 4 3.38 7.07 9.66
CA THR A 4 4.72 7.27 10.17
C THR A 4 5.14 8.64 9.67
N THR A 5 5.08 9.62 10.56
CA THR A 5 5.72 10.90 10.36
C THR A 5 7.19 10.59 10.11
N TYR A 6 7.64 10.77 8.88
CA TYR A 6 9.05 10.71 8.51
C TYR A 6 9.76 11.83 9.26
N ARG A 7 10.12 11.58 10.52
CA ARG A 7 10.87 12.49 11.36
C ARG A 7 12.33 12.28 11.06
N TRP A 8 12.84 13.09 10.13
CA TRP A 8 14.25 13.19 9.79
C TRP A 8 15.04 13.56 11.07
N ARG A 9 16.03 12.74 11.48
CA ARG A 9 16.88 12.97 12.67
C ARG A 9 18.34 13.19 12.25
N PRO A 10 18.81 14.44 12.11
CA PRO A 10 20.17 14.73 11.65
C PRO A 10 21.19 14.72 12.80
N ALA A 11 20.76 15.15 13.98
CA ALA A 11 21.65 15.46 15.09
C ALA A 11 22.32 14.22 15.73
N GLU A 12 21.68 13.05 15.64
CA GLU A 12 22.20 11.80 16.23
C GLU A 12 23.26 11.14 15.33
N LEU A 13 23.28 11.45 14.02
CA LEU A 13 24.23 10.90 13.04
C LEU A 13 25.52 11.71 12.88
N LEU A 14 25.51 12.98 13.28
CA LEU A 14 26.68 13.88 13.20
C LEU A 14 27.77 13.59 14.23
N LYS A 15 27.47 12.84 15.30
CA LYS A 15 28.44 12.57 16.39
C LYS A 15 29.40 11.42 16.10
N GLU A 16 29.13 10.56 15.12
CA GLU A 16 29.88 9.30 14.97
C GLU A 16 30.91 9.27 13.82
N ASN A 17 30.97 10.28 12.92
CA ASN A 17 32.04 10.32 11.91
C ASN A 17 32.22 11.71 11.26
N PRO A 18 33.39 12.39 11.38
CA PRO A 18 33.64 13.71 10.77
C PRO A 18 33.97 13.66 9.27
N ARG A 19 33.96 12.48 8.65
CA ARG A 19 34.05 12.29 7.20
C ARG A 19 32.73 11.69 6.69
N TRP A 20 31.69 12.50 6.56
CA TRP A 20 30.48 12.08 5.85
C TRP A 20 30.39 12.72 4.47
N PRO A 21 30.12 11.92 3.43
CA PRO A 21 29.62 12.42 2.17
C PRO A 21 28.15 12.85 2.36
N VAL A 22 27.70 13.77 1.51
CA VAL A 22 26.34 14.32 1.49
C VAL A 22 25.33 13.24 1.06
N ALA A 23 25.07 12.26 1.94
CA ALA A 23 24.05 11.24 1.76
C ALA A 23 22.65 11.85 2.02
N VAL A 24 22.15 12.62 1.05
CA VAL A 24 20.88 13.35 1.14
C VAL A 24 19.66 12.53 0.69
N PHE A 25 19.86 11.27 0.28
CA PHE A 25 18.75 10.40 -0.11
C PHE A 25 18.51 9.28 0.91
N VAL A 26 17.39 9.43 1.63
CA VAL A 26 16.53 8.35 2.13
C VAL A 26 17.21 7.35 3.10
N GLN A 27 16.87 7.41 4.39
CA GLN A 27 16.97 6.23 5.26
C GLN A 27 15.86 5.21 4.89
N SER A 28 15.94 4.68 3.68
CA SER A 28 15.36 3.40 3.32
C SER A 28 16.50 2.39 3.44
N PRO A 29 16.31 1.19 4.02
CA PRO A 29 17.37 0.19 4.17
C PRO A 29 17.90 -0.39 2.83
N LEU A 30 17.54 0.20 1.70
CA LEU A 30 17.86 -0.30 0.37
C LEU A 30 18.99 0.53 -0.25
N ASP A 31 20.18 -0.07 -0.13
CA ASP A 31 21.40 0.15 -0.90
C ASP A 31 22.12 1.52 -0.81
N ARG A 32 23.24 1.52 -0.07
CA ARG A 32 24.14 2.67 0.19
C ARG A 32 24.99 3.08 -1.03
N LYS A 33 24.56 2.77 -2.26
CA LYS A 33 25.30 3.04 -3.51
C LYS A 33 24.61 4.04 -4.45
N ALA A 34 23.65 4.83 -3.96
CA ALA A 34 23.13 5.98 -4.70
C ALA A 34 24.16 7.13 -4.68
N ILE A 35 24.37 7.82 -5.82
CA ILE A 35 25.28 8.98 -6.01
C ILE A 35 25.39 9.78 -4.70
N THR A 36 26.53 9.69 -4.01
CA THR A 36 26.58 10.01 -2.58
C THR A 36 27.39 11.25 -2.24
N THR A 37 28.20 11.77 -3.17
CA THR A 37 29.11 12.90 -2.90
C THR A 37 28.84 14.11 -3.78
N LEU A 38 29.26 15.31 -3.31
CA LEU A 38 29.23 16.52 -4.13
C LEU A 38 30.20 16.37 -5.31
N GLU A 39 31.33 15.69 -5.12
CA GLU A 39 32.30 15.32 -6.14
C GLU A 39 31.64 14.54 -7.29
N ASP A 40 30.88 13.49 -7.00
CA ASP A 40 30.19 12.69 -8.03
C ASP A 40 29.20 13.54 -8.83
N LEU A 41 28.52 14.49 -8.16
CA LEU A 41 27.62 15.43 -8.81
C LEU A 41 28.37 16.42 -9.69
N ARG A 42 29.54 16.92 -9.27
CA ARG A 42 30.39 17.78 -10.10
C ARG A 42 30.82 17.04 -11.37
N GLU A 43 31.32 15.82 -11.23
CA GLU A 43 31.72 14.99 -12.38
C GLU A 43 30.53 14.72 -13.31
N LEU A 44 29.36 14.41 -12.76
CA LEU A 44 28.15 14.17 -13.54
C LEU A 44 27.68 15.43 -14.27
N ILE A 45 27.72 16.59 -13.62
CA ILE A 45 27.39 17.89 -14.22
C ILE A 45 28.33 18.14 -15.39
N GLU A 46 29.65 18.02 -15.20
CA GLU A 46 30.63 18.25 -16.26
C GLU A 46 30.47 17.27 -17.43
N ALA A 47 30.19 15.99 -17.13
CA ALA A 47 29.97 14.96 -18.16
C ALA A 47 28.66 15.13 -18.95
N LYS A 48 27.64 15.76 -18.34
CA LYS A 48 26.30 15.94 -18.94
C LYS A 48 26.03 17.36 -19.40
N ARG A 49 26.94 18.30 -19.15
CA ARG A 49 26.79 19.71 -19.54
C ARG A 49 26.72 19.79 -21.06
N GLY A 50 25.54 20.15 -21.57
CA GLY A 50 25.31 20.37 -22.99
C GLY A 50 25.60 21.82 -23.37
N ARG A 51 24.66 22.43 -24.11
CA ARG A 51 24.69 23.86 -24.50
C ARG A 51 24.26 24.81 -23.38
N GLU A 52 24.22 24.33 -22.13
CA GLU A 52 23.79 25.11 -20.97
C GLU A 52 24.91 26.08 -20.56
N LEU A 53 24.56 27.36 -20.37
CA LEU A 53 25.52 28.40 -19.98
C LEU A 53 26.03 28.17 -18.55
N ARG A 54 27.33 28.40 -18.32
CA ARG A 54 27.90 28.48 -16.96
C ARG A 54 27.62 29.87 -16.41
N LEU A 55 26.56 30.00 -15.63
CA LEU A 55 26.25 31.23 -14.91
C LEU A 55 26.50 30.99 -13.42
N PRO A 56 27.38 31.76 -12.76
CA PRO A 56 27.53 31.71 -11.31
C PRO A 56 26.17 31.92 -10.62
N GLY A 57 25.76 30.96 -9.79
CA GLY A 57 24.44 30.99 -9.13
C GLY A 57 23.24 30.73 -10.05
N GLY A 58 23.47 30.42 -11.32
CA GLY A 58 22.45 30.01 -12.28
C GLY A 58 22.01 28.55 -12.11
N PRO A 59 20.98 28.11 -12.86
CA PRO A 59 20.59 26.70 -12.86
C PRO A 59 21.74 25.84 -13.38
N ALA A 60 22.13 24.86 -12.58
CA ALA A 60 23.10 23.86 -12.99
C ALA A 60 22.51 22.93 -14.06
N SER A 61 23.31 21.99 -14.55
CA SER A 61 22.91 21.15 -15.68
C SER A 61 21.60 20.39 -15.42
N TYR A 62 20.57 20.70 -16.21
CA TYR A 62 19.26 20.05 -16.11
C TYR A 62 19.38 18.55 -16.39
N ALA A 63 20.25 18.18 -17.32
CA ALA A 63 20.55 16.79 -17.65
C ALA A 63 21.15 16.02 -16.47
N ALA A 64 22.00 16.65 -15.64
CA ALA A 64 22.55 16.01 -14.45
C ALA A 64 21.48 15.79 -13.37
N ALA A 65 20.67 16.82 -13.07
CA ALA A 65 19.57 16.71 -12.12
C ALA A 65 18.58 15.60 -12.50
N ARG A 66 18.26 15.46 -13.79
CA ARG A 66 17.45 14.36 -14.33
C ARG A 66 17.99 12.98 -14.02
N VAL A 67 19.29 12.76 -14.20
CA VAL A 67 19.92 11.46 -13.91
C VAL A 67 19.82 11.11 -12.43
N VAL A 68 20.02 12.10 -11.55
CA VAL A 68 19.90 11.91 -10.09
C VAL A 68 18.46 11.55 -9.71
N ILE A 69 17.48 12.30 -10.23
CA ILE A 69 16.06 12.04 -9.99
C ILE A 69 15.67 10.65 -10.50
N GLY A 70 16.06 10.28 -11.73
CA GLY A 70 15.75 8.99 -12.32
C GLY A 70 16.21 7.81 -11.46
N LYS A 71 17.47 7.86 -10.99
CA LYS A 71 18.01 6.85 -10.07
C LYS A 71 17.23 6.75 -8.75
N ALA A 72 16.78 7.89 -8.21
CA ALA A 72 15.98 7.90 -6.99
C ALA A 72 14.57 7.31 -7.22
N ILE A 73 13.98 7.51 -8.40
CA ILE A 73 12.67 6.95 -8.77
C ILE A 73 12.76 5.44 -9.04
N GLU A 74 13.85 4.95 -9.64
CA GLU A 74 14.08 3.52 -9.85
C GLU A 74 13.97 2.70 -8.55
N GLN A 75 14.36 3.29 -7.42
CA GLN A 75 14.28 2.66 -6.10
C GLN A 75 12.84 2.48 -5.60
N TRP A 76 11.84 3.12 -6.21
CA TRP A 76 10.43 3.02 -5.78
C TRP A 76 9.76 1.72 -6.23
N ARG A 77 10.33 1.03 -7.23
CA ARG A 77 9.78 -0.21 -7.78
C ARG A 77 9.60 -1.30 -6.72
N VAL A 78 10.65 -1.59 -5.98
CA VAL A 78 10.67 -2.64 -4.94
C VAL A 78 9.61 -2.40 -3.86
N PRO A 79 9.54 -1.23 -3.19
CA PRO A 79 8.50 -1.00 -2.18
C PRO A 79 7.09 -0.96 -2.77
N ALA A 80 6.91 -0.50 -4.01
CA ALA A 80 5.60 -0.54 -4.67
C ALA A 80 5.13 -1.99 -4.93
N GLU A 81 6.01 -2.83 -5.47
CA GLU A 81 5.75 -4.26 -5.66
C GLU A 81 5.46 -4.98 -4.34
N SER A 82 6.21 -4.67 -3.29
CA SER A 82 5.96 -5.20 -1.94
C SER A 82 4.57 -4.81 -1.44
N CYS A 83 4.17 -3.54 -1.62
CA CYS A 83 2.85 -3.06 -1.21
C CYS A 83 1.72 -3.79 -1.94
N ILE A 84 1.86 -4.01 -3.24
CA ILE A 84 0.88 -4.73 -4.07
C ILE A 84 0.79 -6.20 -3.63
N SER A 85 1.93 -6.87 -3.44
CA SER A 85 1.99 -8.25 -2.95
C SER A 85 1.34 -8.40 -1.57
N ASP A 86 1.56 -7.44 -0.66
CA ASP A 86 0.94 -7.43 0.66
C ASP A 86 -0.59 -7.26 0.59
N ALA A 87 -1.06 -6.35 -0.27
CA ALA A 87 -2.49 -6.15 -0.49
C ALA A 87 -3.15 -7.40 -1.11
N SER A 88 -2.51 -8.00 -2.12
CA SER A 88 -2.98 -9.22 -2.77
C SER A 88 -3.06 -10.40 -1.78
N ARG A 89 -2.02 -10.62 -0.99
CA ARG A 89 -1.98 -11.68 0.04
C ARG A 89 -3.07 -11.51 1.09
N LYS A 90 -3.34 -10.28 1.53
CA LYS A 90 -4.45 -10.00 2.47
C LYS A 90 -5.81 -10.26 1.85
N LEU A 91 -6.00 -9.91 0.57
CA LEU A 91 -7.24 -10.19 -0.15
C LEU A 91 -7.42 -11.69 -0.38
N GLU A 92 -6.35 -12.41 -0.74
CA GLU A 92 -6.35 -13.87 -0.88
C GLU A 92 -6.79 -14.56 0.42
N ALA A 93 -6.21 -14.15 1.55
CA ALA A 93 -6.60 -14.67 2.86
C ALA A 93 -8.09 -14.41 3.15
N ALA A 94 -8.56 -13.18 2.93
CA ALA A 94 -9.96 -12.83 3.13
C ALA A 94 -10.92 -13.63 2.23
N ILE A 95 -10.54 -13.89 0.97
CA ILE A 95 -11.31 -14.76 0.06
C ILE A 95 -11.35 -16.19 0.61
N CYS A 96 -10.21 -16.74 1.03
CA CYS A 96 -10.15 -18.09 1.58
C CYS A 96 -11.02 -18.23 2.83
N ASP A 97 -10.99 -17.24 3.73
CA ASP A 97 -11.77 -17.23 4.96
C ASP A 97 -13.27 -17.23 4.64
N VAL A 98 -13.74 -16.28 3.81
CA VAL A 98 -15.16 -16.17 3.43
C VAL A 98 -15.65 -17.41 2.68
N VAL A 99 -14.87 -17.92 1.73
CA VAL A 99 -15.25 -19.13 0.98
C VAL A 99 -15.32 -20.33 1.92
N SER A 100 -14.36 -20.47 2.85
CA SER A 100 -14.38 -21.56 3.83
C SER A 100 -15.63 -21.48 4.71
N GLU A 101 -15.98 -20.30 5.21
CA GLU A 101 -17.15 -20.09 6.08
C GLU A 101 -18.46 -20.52 5.38
N VAL A 102 -18.62 -20.16 4.10
CA VAL A 102 -19.86 -20.42 3.35
C VAL A 102 -19.93 -21.85 2.81
N THR A 103 -18.80 -22.45 2.44
CA THR A 103 -18.77 -23.72 1.68
C THR A 103 -18.16 -24.90 2.44
N THR A 104 -17.90 -24.76 3.75
CA THR A 104 -17.32 -25.82 4.61
C THR A 104 -17.93 -27.22 4.40
N PRO A 105 -19.27 -27.40 4.27
CA PRO A 105 -19.84 -28.74 4.11
C PRO A 105 -19.56 -29.40 2.75
N TYR A 106 -19.19 -28.61 1.74
CA TYR A 106 -19.19 -28.98 0.33
C TYR A 106 -17.79 -28.83 -0.28
N SER A 107 -16.92 -29.83 -0.09
CA SER A 107 -15.50 -29.76 -0.48
C SER A 107 -15.28 -29.40 -1.96
N LYS A 108 -16.05 -30.00 -2.86
CA LYS A 108 -15.94 -29.75 -4.31
C LYS A 108 -16.39 -28.34 -4.69
N LEU A 109 -17.45 -27.84 -4.06
CA LEU A 109 -17.89 -26.46 -4.25
C LEU A 109 -16.85 -25.48 -3.72
N PHE A 110 -16.30 -25.73 -2.54
CA PHE A 110 -15.21 -24.95 -1.95
C PHE A 110 -14.02 -24.83 -2.91
N GLU A 111 -13.51 -25.96 -3.41
CA GLU A 111 -12.35 -25.98 -4.31
C GLU A 111 -12.61 -25.20 -5.61
N THR A 112 -13.79 -25.38 -6.20
CA THR A 112 -14.16 -24.75 -7.48
C THR A 112 -14.35 -23.24 -7.33
N VAL A 113 -15.08 -22.81 -6.30
CA VAL A 113 -15.30 -21.39 -6.00
C VAL A 113 -13.98 -20.71 -5.64
N LYS A 114 -13.17 -21.34 -4.79
CA LYS A 114 -11.85 -20.83 -4.41
C LYS A 114 -10.96 -20.68 -5.64
N ALA A 115 -10.85 -21.71 -6.48
CA ALA A 115 -10.02 -21.67 -7.69
C ALA A 115 -10.44 -20.54 -8.65
N SER A 116 -11.76 -20.38 -8.87
CA SER A 116 -12.31 -19.30 -9.71
C SER A 116 -11.95 -17.90 -9.17
N LEU A 117 -12.14 -17.67 -7.86
CA LEU A 117 -11.84 -16.38 -7.25
C LEU A 117 -10.34 -16.08 -7.19
N LEU A 118 -9.49 -17.08 -6.95
CA LEU A 118 -8.04 -16.92 -6.98
C LEU A 118 -7.51 -16.67 -8.40
N ALA A 119 -8.10 -17.29 -9.42
CA ALA A 119 -7.79 -16.99 -10.81
C ALA A 119 -8.12 -15.52 -11.14
N ALA A 120 -9.31 -15.05 -10.74
CA ALA A 120 -9.69 -13.64 -10.91
C ALA A 120 -8.79 -12.66 -10.14
N LEU A 121 -8.36 -13.02 -8.93
CA LEU A 121 -7.39 -12.25 -8.16
C LEU A 121 -6.03 -12.18 -8.87
N SER A 122 -5.56 -13.29 -9.44
CA SER A 122 -4.30 -13.35 -10.18
C SER A 122 -4.33 -12.46 -11.43
N GLU A 123 -5.44 -12.45 -12.16
CA GLU A 123 -5.63 -11.55 -13.31
C GLU A 123 -5.61 -10.08 -12.87
N ALA A 124 -6.40 -9.72 -11.84
CA ALA A 124 -6.43 -8.37 -11.28
C ALA A 124 -5.07 -7.92 -10.73
N LEU A 125 -4.28 -8.84 -10.17
CA LEU A 125 -2.90 -8.59 -9.74
C LEU A 125 -1.99 -8.28 -10.92
N ALA A 126 -2.08 -9.05 -12.01
CA ALA A 126 -1.32 -8.78 -13.22
C ALA A 126 -1.67 -7.40 -13.79
N ASP A 127 -2.95 -7.03 -13.77
CA ASP A 127 -3.43 -5.72 -14.25
C ASP A 127 -2.89 -4.58 -13.38
N CYS A 128 -2.97 -4.72 -12.06
CA CYS A 128 -2.44 -3.76 -11.10
C CYS A 128 -0.93 -3.54 -11.25
N LYS A 129 -0.16 -4.62 -11.48
CA LYS A 129 1.28 -4.52 -11.76
C LYS A 129 1.55 -3.75 -13.05
N ARG A 130 0.79 -4.01 -14.12
CA ARG A 130 0.92 -3.25 -15.39
C ARG A 130 0.54 -1.78 -15.21
N GLY A 131 -0.48 -1.49 -14.42
CA GLY A 131 -0.88 -0.12 -14.08
C GLY A 131 0.20 0.63 -13.28
N THR A 132 0.73 -0.01 -12.24
CA THR A 132 1.82 0.55 -11.43
C THR A 132 3.08 0.79 -12.24
N GLU A 133 3.41 -0.10 -13.18
CA GLU A 133 4.54 0.10 -14.09
C GLU A 133 4.36 1.35 -14.95
N LYS A 134 3.14 1.62 -15.45
CA LYS A 134 2.86 2.85 -16.18
C LYS A 134 3.03 4.09 -15.30
N LEU A 135 2.63 4.03 -14.02
CA LEU A 135 2.86 5.14 -13.08
C LEU A 135 4.36 5.41 -12.88
N LEU A 136 5.17 4.36 -12.73
CA LEU A 136 6.63 4.50 -12.64
C LEU A 136 7.23 5.09 -13.92
N GLN A 137 6.80 4.61 -15.10
CA GLN A 137 7.27 5.12 -16.39
C GLN A 137 6.92 6.60 -16.60
N GLN A 138 5.74 7.04 -16.13
CA GLN A 138 5.35 8.45 -16.18
C GLN A 138 6.28 9.33 -15.34
N GLU A 139 6.65 8.88 -14.14
CA GLU A 139 7.57 9.62 -13.27
C GLU A 139 9.04 9.51 -13.75
N GLN A 140 9.41 8.46 -14.50
CA GLN A 140 10.71 8.31 -15.16
C GLN A 140 10.84 9.05 -16.49
N SER A 141 9.81 9.80 -16.90
CA SER A 141 9.82 10.57 -18.15
C SER A 141 11.08 11.42 -18.28
N PRO A 142 11.67 11.53 -19.49
CA PRO A 142 12.82 12.39 -19.71
C PRO A 142 12.54 13.86 -19.35
N ASP A 143 11.30 14.30 -19.49
CA ASP A 143 10.94 15.69 -19.26
C ASP A 143 10.36 15.84 -17.84
N LEU A 144 11.17 16.40 -16.93
CA LEU A 144 10.74 16.72 -15.58
C LEU A 144 9.69 17.81 -15.65
N PHE A 145 8.44 17.44 -15.37
CA PHE A 145 7.32 18.36 -15.40
C PHE A 145 6.56 18.37 -14.07
N THR A 146 6.12 19.56 -13.66
CA THR A 146 5.19 19.76 -12.57
C THR A 146 4.41 21.04 -12.83
N GLN A 147 3.13 21.05 -12.46
CA GLN A 147 2.32 22.29 -12.41
C GLN A 147 2.37 22.95 -11.04
N ASN A 148 2.99 22.29 -10.05
CA ASN A 148 3.06 22.78 -8.68
C ASN A 148 4.36 23.55 -8.45
N ASP A 149 4.55 24.61 -9.23
CA ASP A 149 5.79 25.40 -9.27
C ASP A 149 6.11 26.04 -7.92
N HIS A 150 5.10 26.59 -7.26
CA HIS A 150 5.25 27.18 -5.93
C HIS A 150 5.82 26.17 -4.92
N TYR A 151 5.27 24.95 -4.89
CA TYR A 151 5.74 23.93 -3.95
C TYR A 151 7.14 23.42 -4.31
N LEU A 152 7.46 23.33 -5.61
CA LEU A 152 8.81 22.99 -6.07
C LEU A 152 9.82 24.06 -5.60
N GLN A 153 9.53 25.33 -5.84
CA GLN A 153 10.39 26.46 -5.42
C GLN A 153 10.57 26.48 -3.90
N ASP A 154 9.49 26.37 -3.13
CA ASP A 154 9.55 26.30 -1.67
C ASP A 154 10.43 25.15 -1.18
N SER A 155 10.27 23.96 -1.77
CA SER A 155 11.05 22.78 -1.40
C SER A 155 12.52 22.95 -1.79
N PHE A 156 12.79 23.59 -2.93
CA PHE A 156 14.14 23.93 -3.38
C PHE A 156 14.82 24.89 -2.42
N HIS A 157 14.18 26.01 -2.06
CA HIS A 157 14.74 26.99 -1.13
C HIS A 157 14.99 26.39 0.26
N LYS A 158 14.08 25.53 0.75
CA LYS A 158 14.27 24.80 2.01
C LYS A 158 15.45 23.83 1.95
N ALA A 159 15.58 23.07 0.85
CA ALA A 159 16.70 22.15 0.65
C ALA A 159 18.03 22.92 0.55
N ARG A 160 18.06 24.03 -0.20
CA ARG A 160 19.26 24.87 -0.38
C ARG A 160 19.76 25.42 0.95
N ARG A 161 18.86 26.01 1.75
CA ARG A 161 19.23 26.51 3.09
C ARG A 161 19.77 25.40 3.98
N MET A 162 19.11 24.24 4.00
CA MET A 162 19.56 23.08 4.76
C MET A 162 20.95 22.61 4.34
N VAL A 163 21.19 22.42 3.04
CA VAL A 163 22.48 21.95 2.53
C VAL A 163 23.58 22.96 2.82
N LYS A 164 23.34 24.26 2.60
CA LYS A 164 24.33 25.30 2.91
C LYS A 164 24.66 25.38 4.39
N ARG A 165 23.67 25.25 5.28
CA ARG A 165 23.88 25.13 6.73
C ARG A 165 24.77 23.94 7.08
N LEU A 166 24.49 22.77 6.50
CA LEU A 166 25.26 21.56 6.76
C LEU A 166 26.70 21.66 6.28
N LEU A 167 26.95 22.45 5.23
CA LEU A 167 28.29 22.72 4.70
C LEU A 167 29.00 23.88 5.43
N GLY A 168 28.36 24.52 6.41
CA GLY A 168 28.91 25.70 7.09
C GLY A 168 29.02 26.94 6.19
N LEU A 169 28.24 26.99 5.11
CA LEU A 169 28.19 28.10 4.15
C LEU A 169 27.07 29.12 4.46
N GLU A 170 26.31 28.89 5.54
CA GLU A 170 25.33 29.84 6.05
C GLU A 170 26.09 30.91 6.84
N VAL A 171 25.91 32.16 6.43
CA VAL A 171 26.51 33.31 7.09
C VAL A 171 25.67 33.60 8.33
N ASP A 172 26.15 33.24 9.51
CA ASP A 172 25.50 33.67 10.75
C ASP A 172 25.81 35.16 10.97
N PHE A 173 24.82 36.00 10.65
CA PHE A 173 24.92 37.45 10.79
C PHE A 173 25.31 37.89 12.18
N ASP A 174 24.90 37.16 13.22
CA ASP A 174 25.16 37.51 14.61
C ASP A 174 26.59 37.13 15.03
N GLU A 175 27.22 36.18 14.35
CA GLU A 175 28.62 35.79 14.56
C GLU A 175 29.63 36.66 13.80
N LEU A 176 29.20 37.51 12.85
CA LEU A 176 30.12 38.45 12.19
C LEU A 176 30.56 39.58 13.12
N GLU A 177 31.79 40.04 12.92
CA GLU A 177 32.31 41.26 13.55
C GLU A 177 31.36 42.47 13.34
N PRO A 178 31.08 43.30 14.36
CA PRO A 178 30.12 44.41 14.28
C PRO A 178 30.41 45.39 13.12
N GLU A 179 31.68 45.59 12.80
CA GLU A 179 32.12 46.42 11.67
C GLU A 179 31.68 45.82 10.32
N LYS A 180 31.85 44.50 10.15
CA LYS A 180 31.42 43.77 8.94
C LYS A 180 29.91 43.71 8.84
N GLN A 181 29.20 43.55 9.96
CA GLN A 181 27.74 43.62 9.98
C GLN A 181 27.23 44.98 9.50
N THR A 182 27.85 46.07 9.96
CA THR A 182 27.48 47.44 9.59
C THR A 182 27.78 47.71 8.13
N GLN A 183 28.94 47.30 7.63
CA GLN A 183 29.30 47.39 6.22
C GLN A 183 28.35 46.59 5.32
N LEU A 184 28.02 45.35 5.69
CA LEU A 184 27.11 44.51 4.93
C LEU A 184 25.69 45.09 4.90
N ARG A 185 25.18 45.62 6.02
CA ARG A 185 23.91 46.34 6.07
C ARG A 185 23.91 47.59 5.19
N GLN A 186 25.03 48.31 5.14
CA GLN A 186 25.20 49.48 4.27
C GLN A 186 25.17 49.09 2.80
N LEU A 187 25.95 48.08 2.39
CA LEU A 187 25.97 47.55 1.02
C LEU A 187 24.60 47.03 0.58
N LEU A 188 23.86 46.37 1.46
CA LEU A 188 22.50 45.91 1.21
C LEU A 188 21.54 47.09 0.99
N ARG A 189 21.62 48.14 1.83
CA ARG A 189 20.81 49.36 1.62
C ARG A 189 21.15 50.07 0.31
N GLU A 190 22.42 50.19 -0.04
CA GLU A 190 22.89 50.84 -1.27
C GLU A 190 22.44 50.08 -2.52
N SER A 191 22.39 48.75 -2.45
CA SER A 191 21.87 47.90 -3.53
C SER A 191 20.35 47.78 -3.55
N GLY A 192 19.64 48.41 -2.61
CA GLY A 192 18.18 48.28 -2.45
C GLY A 192 17.73 46.88 -2.02
N LEU A 193 18.66 46.03 -1.58
CA LEU A 193 18.40 44.67 -1.14
C LEU A 193 18.10 44.68 0.36
N GLN A 194 17.07 43.93 0.75
CA GLN A 194 16.83 43.68 2.16
C GLN A 194 17.71 42.51 2.62
N LEU A 195 18.13 42.55 3.88
CA LEU A 195 18.87 41.48 4.55
C LEU A 195 17.92 40.28 4.70
N CYS A 196 17.75 39.53 3.59
CA CYS A 196 17.06 38.27 3.60
C CYS A 196 18.00 37.23 4.21
N ALA A 197 17.46 36.22 4.89
CA ALA A 197 18.20 35.11 5.50
C ALA A 197 18.93 34.21 4.48
N ASP A 198 19.13 34.68 3.24
CA ASP A 198 19.68 33.96 2.10
C ASP A 198 21.01 34.55 1.62
N VAL A 199 21.65 35.47 2.38
CA VAL A 199 23.02 35.88 2.08
C VAL A 199 23.95 34.71 2.39
N THR A 200 24.48 34.11 1.33
CA THR A 200 25.34 32.93 1.42
C THR A 200 26.65 33.21 0.70
N GLU A 201 27.75 32.71 1.25
CA GLU A 201 29.03 32.80 0.55
C GLU A 201 28.97 32.00 -0.76
N PRO A 202 29.50 32.56 -1.87
CA PRO A 202 29.62 31.83 -3.11
C PRO A 202 30.63 30.68 -2.91
N SER A 203 30.19 29.47 -3.22
CA SER A 203 31.04 28.28 -3.15
C SER A 203 31.38 27.81 -4.56
N GLN A 204 32.54 27.18 -4.72
CA GLN A 204 32.90 26.46 -5.96
C GLN A 204 31.88 25.35 -6.29
N ASP A 205 31.04 24.99 -5.32
CA ASP A 205 30.10 23.87 -5.38
C ASP A 205 28.66 24.31 -5.60
N ASP A 206 28.42 25.60 -5.85
CA ASP A 206 27.05 26.12 -5.99
C ASP A 206 26.27 25.38 -7.10
N ASP A 207 26.92 24.95 -8.19
CA ASP A 207 26.29 24.14 -9.25
C ASP A 207 25.85 22.75 -8.75
N ALA A 208 26.71 22.07 -7.98
CA ALA A 208 26.43 20.75 -7.42
C ALA A 208 25.35 20.84 -6.34
N ILE A 209 25.43 21.84 -5.46
CA ILE A 209 24.43 22.15 -4.45
C ILE A 209 23.08 22.45 -5.12
N TRP A 210 23.07 23.26 -6.17
CA TRP A 210 21.84 23.57 -6.91
C TRP A 210 21.21 22.30 -7.50
N SER A 211 22.00 21.47 -8.18
CA SER A 211 21.53 20.22 -8.80
C SER A 211 20.95 19.26 -7.75
N LEU A 212 21.63 19.12 -6.61
CA LEU A 212 21.16 18.32 -5.49
C LEU A 212 19.84 18.83 -4.93
N CYS A 213 19.74 20.14 -4.70
CA CYS A 213 18.54 20.76 -4.14
C CYS A 213 17.36 20.66 -5.11
N MET A 214 17.59 20.82 -6.41
CA MET A 214 16.58 20.64 -7.45
C MET A 214 16.11 19.20 -7.52
N ALA A 215 17.05 18.23 -7.51
CA ALA A 215 16.73 16.81 -7.49
C ALA A 215 15.87 16.44 -6.28
N HIS A 216 16.27 16.91 -5.08
CA HIS A 216 15.52 16.70 -3.85
C HIS A 216 14.12 17.35 -3.89
N ALA A 217 14.03 18.59 -4.35
CA ALA A 217 12.76 19.30 -4.44
C ALA A 217 11.79 18.61 -5.39
N TYR A 218 12.25 18.23 -6.58
CA TYR A 218 11.43 17.50 -7.55
C TYR A 218 11.03 16.12 -7.02
N HIS A 219 11.98 15.36 -6.45
CA HIS A 219 11.72 14.07 -5.83
C HIS A 219 10.59 14.15 -4.82
N LYS A 220 10.58 15.17 -3.95
CA LYS A 220 9.51 15.36 -2.97
C LYS A 220 8.13 15.56 -3.60
N VAL A 221 8.05 16.29 -4.72
CA VAL A 221 6.80 16.50 -5.45
C VAL A 221 6.35 15.19 -6.10
N ALA A 222 7.24 14.55 -6.86
CA ALA A 222 6.98 13.30 -7.56
C ALA A 222 6.60 12.17 -6.60
N PHE A 223 7.34 12.02 -5.50
CA PHE A 223 7.09 11.02 -4.47
C PHE A 223 5.69 11.19 -3.86
N LYS A 224 5.28 12.43 -3.55
CA LYS A 224 3.92 12.69 -3.04
C LYS A 224 2.86 12.23 -4.04
N ARG A 225 3.02 12.58 -5.33
CA ARG A 225 2.08 12.15 -6.38
C ARG A 225 2.02 10.63 -6.48
N PHE A 226 3.17 9.97 -6.55
CA PHE A 226 3.26 8.52 -6.64
C PHE A 226 2.64 7.81 -5.43
N CYS A 227 2.93 8.28 -4.21
CA CYS A 227 2.33 7.74 -2.98
C CYS A 227 0.82 7.95 -2.91
N ASP A 228 0.28 9.01 -3.50
CA ASP A 228 -1.17 9.24 -3.56
C ASP A 228 -1.84 8.41 -4.66
N GLN A 229 -1.14 8.10 -5.76
CA GLN A 229 -1.65 7.35 -6.91
C GLN A 229 -1.58 5.83 -6.70
N LEU A 230 -0.50 5.30 -6.12
CA LEU A 230 -0.29 3.87 -5.95
C LEU A 230 -1.43 3.18 -5.17
N PRO A 231 -1.90 3.68 -4.00
CA PRO A 231 -3.04 3.09 -3.30
C PRO A 231 -4.34 3.16 -4.10
N ARG A 232 -4.53 4.22 -4.91
CA ARG A 232 -5.70 4.35 -5.78
C ARG A 232 -5.66 3.30 -6.88
N GLU A 233 -4.49 3.06 -7.48
CA GLU A 233 -4.31 2.02 -8.47
C GLU A 233 -4.65 0.65 -7.87
N VAL A 234 -4.07 0.32 -6.71
CA VAL A 234 -4.39 -0.93 -5.98
C VAL A 234 -5.89 -1.07 -5.72
N ASP A 235 -6.56 -0.03 -5.23
CA ASP A 235 -8.00 -0.06 -4.98
C ASP A 235 -8.81 -0.28 -6.28
N HIS A 236 -8.49 0.47 -7.34
CA HIS A 236 -9.25 0.47 -8.58
C HIS A 236 -9.02 -0.75 -9.48
N THR A 237 -7.81 -1.32 -9.51
CA THR A 237 -7.47 -2.43 -10.40
C THR A 237 -7.41 -3.78 -9.70
N LEU A 238 -7.02 -3.82 -8.41
CA LEU A 238 -6.93 -5.07 -7.66
C LEU A 238 -8.19 -5.32 -6.83
N LEU A 239 -8.53 -4.40 -5.91
CA LEU A 239 -9.55 -4.68 -4.89
C LEU A 239 -10.97 -4.62 -5.47
N ARG A 240 -11.37 -3.48 -6.05
CA ARG A 240 -12.73 -3.27 -6.54
C ARG A 240 -13.14 -4.21 -7.67
N PRO A 241 -12.30 -4.50 -8.68
CA PRO A 241 -12.72 -5.37 -9.77
C PRO A 241 -12.98 -6.79 -9.31
N VAL A 242 -12.14 -7.33 -8.42
CA VAL A 242 -12.35 -8.64 -7.81
C VAL A 242 -13.69 -8.65 -7.10
N VAL A 243 -13.93 -7.71 -6.16
CA VAL A 243 -15.18 -7.63 -5.38
C VAL A 243 -16.42 -7.50 -6.26
N ARG A 244 -16.38 -6.62 -7.27
CA ARG A 244 -17.52 -6.39 -8.18
C ARG A 244 -17.83 -7.60 -9.05
N LYS A 245 -16.81 -8.36 -9.46
CA LYS A 245 -16.95 -9.52 -10.34
C LYS A 245 -17.08 -10.85 -9.59
N ILE A 246 -17.03 -10.89 -8.24
CA ILE A 246 -17.16 -12.13 -7.46
C ILE A 246 -18.36 -12.97 -7.92
N LYS A 247 -19.56 -12.35 -7.97
CA LYS A 247 -20.79 -13.06 -8.33
C LYS A 247 -20.72 -13.63 -9.75
N GLU A 248 -20.22 -12.84 -10.70
CA GLU A 248 -20.10 -13.23 -12.10
C GLU A 248 -19.07 -14.35 -12.27
N ASN A 249 -17.91 -14.25 -11.62
CA ASN A 249 -16.85 -15.26 -11.68
C ASN A 249 -17.31 -16.60 -11.06
N ILE A 250 -18.02 -16.55 -9.93
CA ILE A 250 -18.60 -17.74 -9.32
C ILE A 250 -19.64 -18.33 -10.25
N TRP A 251 -20.57 -17.51 -10.76
CA TRP A 251 -21.62 -17.98 -11.66
C TRP A 251 -21.05 -18.65 -12.91
N ASN A 252 -20.10 -18.00 -13.58
CA ASN A 252 -19.47 -18.54 -14.78
C ASN A 252 -18.75 -19.87 -14.48
N SER A 253 -18.05 -19.97 -13.34
CA SER A 253 -17.39 -21.22 -12.96
C SER A 253 -18.36 -22.36 -12.64
N LEU A 254 -19.56 -22.05 -12.13
CA LEU A 254 -20.58 -23.04 -11.85
C LEU A 254 -21.40 -23.39 -13.10
N GLN A 255 -21.56 -22.45 -14.03
CA GLN A 255 -22.37 -22.60 -15.23
C GLN A 255 -21.87 -23.75 -16.11
N ASP A 256 -20.56 -23.85 -16.33
CA ASP A 256 -19.97 -24.96 -17.09
C ASP A 256 -20.32 -26.31 -16.48
N ALA A 257 -20.32 -26.37 -15.16
CA ALA A 257 -20.60 -27.59 -14.42
C ALA A 257 -22.11 -27.92 -14.36
N ILE A 258 -22.96 -26.89 -14.38
CA ILE A 258 -24.41 -27.01 -14.53
C ILE A 258 -24.76 -27.55 -15.92
N GLN A 259 -24.13 -27.01 -16.97
CA GLN A 259 -24.35 -27.46 -18.34
C GLN A 259 -23.92 -28.91 -18.57
N ALA A 260 -22.88 -29.36 -17.86
CA ALA A 260 -22.44 -30.76 -17.86
C ALA A 260 -23.38 -31.73 -17.11
N GLY A 261 -24.47 -31.24 -16.49
CA GLY A 261 -25.42 -32.07 -15.72
C GLY A 261 -24.90 -32.57 -14.38
N ASN A 262 -23.74 -32.09 -13.92
CA ASN A 262 -23.04 -32.59 -12.73
C ASN A 262 -23.29 -31.75 -11.47
N VAL A 263 -24.39 -31.01 -11.41
CA VAL A 263 -24.70 -30.09 -10.28
C VAL A 263 -24.68 -30.80 -8.93
N HIS A 264 -25.21 -32.02 -8.86
CA HIS A 264 -25.24 -32.81 -7.62
C HIS A 264 -23.86 -33.06 -7.04
N HIS A 265 -22.82 -33.13 -7.87
CA HIS A 265 -21.45 -33.40 -7.45
C HIS A 265 -20.88 -32.31 -6.53
N PHE A 266 -21.29 -31.05 -6.71
CA PHE A 266 -20.84 -29.93 -5.88
C PHE A 266 -21.44 -29.94 -4.47
N PHE A 267 -22.64 -30.49 -4.33
CA PHE A 267 -23.37 -30.53 -3.06
C PHE A 267 -23.22 -31.86 -2.32
N LEU A 268 -22.30 -32.72 -2.77
CA LEU A 268 -21.92 -33.91 -2.01
C LEU A 268 -21.18 -33.49 -0.74
N GLU A 269 -21.78 -33.82 0.39
CA GLU A 269 -21.18 -33.58 1.69
C GLU A 269 -20.04 -34.56 1.97
N ASP A 270 -19.12 -34.14 2.83
CA ASP A 270 -18.11 -35.05 3.36
C ASP A 270 -18.75 -36.20 4.16
N GLN A 271 -18.21 -37.40 4.00
CA GLN A 271 -18.69 -38.62 4.65
C GLN A 271 -18.76 -38.46 6.17
N ARG A 272 -17.79 -37.75 6.77
CA ARG A 272 -17.77 -37.45 8.21
C ARG A 272 -18.96 -36.60 8.65
N THR A 273 -19.34 -35.61 7.84
CA THR A 273 -20.49 -34.74 8.09
C THR A 273 -21.79 -35.53 7.97
N LEU A 274 -21.91 -36.38 6.94
CA LEU A 274 -23.05 -37.27 6.75
C LEU A 274 -23.22 -38.24 7.93
N GLU A 275 -22.15 -38.90 8.36
CA GLU A 275 -22.16 -39.82 9.50
C GLU A 275 -22.54 -39.11 10.80
N LYS A 276 -21.98 -37.92 11.04
CA LYS A 276 -22.30 -37.11 12.23
C LYS A 276 -23.76 -36.65 12.22
N ARG A 277 -24.28 -36.23 11.06
CA ARG A 277 -25.69 -35.86 10.90
C ARG A 277 -26.59 -37.04 11.24
N LYS A 278 -26.34 -38.21 10.65
CA LYS A 278 -27.09 -39.44 10.94
C LYS A 278 -27.07 -39.79 12.42
N GLN A 279 -25.90 -39.72 13.08
CA GLN A 279 -25.79 -39.94 14.51
C GLN A 279 -26.59 -38.94 15.35
N LEU A 280 -26.62 -37.66 14.95
CA LEU A 280 -27.40 -36.63 15.64
C LEU A 280 -28.90 -36.83 15.44
N GLU A 281 -29.34 -37.18 14.23
CA GLU A 281 -30.74 -37.51 13.92
C GLU A 281 -31.22 -38.73 14.71
N ASP A 282 -30.41 -39.79 14.80
CA ASP A 282 -30.69 -40.97 15.60
C ASP A 282 -30.83 -40.62 17.08
N LYS A 283 -29.94 -39.76 17.60
CA LYS A 283 -30.01 -39.27 18.99
C LYS A 283 -31.27 -38.44 19.24
N VAL A 284 -31.60 -37.52 18.34
CA VAL A 284 -32.82 -36.69 18.44
C VAL A 284 -34.06 -37.58 18.42
N THR A 285 -34.11 -38.57 17.53
CA THR A 285 -35.23 -39.52 17.43
C THR A 285 -35.38 -40.33 18.71
N ARG A 286 -34.27 -40.84 19.25
CA ARG A 286 -34.24 -41.59 20.51
C ARG A 286 -34.70 -40.74 21.70
N LEU A 287 -34.19 -39.52 21.82
CA LEU A 287 -34.57 -38.59 22.90
C LEU A 287 -36.04 -38.18 22.79
N SER A 288 -36.52 -37.89 21.58
CA SER A 288 -37.93 -37.56 21.33
C SER A 288 -38.86 -38.72 21.72
N ARG A 289 -38.45 -39.96 21.41
CA ARG A 289 -39.18 -41.16 21.84
C ARG A 289 -39.19 -41.30 23.36
N GLY A 290 -38.05 -41.10 24.03
CA GLY A 290 -37.96 -41.13 25.49
C GLY A 290 -38.82 -40.07 26.16
N LEU A 291 -38.84 -38.85 25.61
CA LEU A 291 -39.65 -37.74 26.10
C LEU A 291 -41.16 -38.06 26.01
N ARG A 292 -41.61 -38.64 24.88
CA ARG A 292 -43.00 -39.11 24.73
C ARG A 292 -43.37 -40.18 25.78
N LEU A 293 -42.44 -41.05 26.15
CA LEU A 293 -42.70 -42.06 27.20
C LEU A 293 -42.81 -41.43 28.59
N LEU A 294 -42.00 -40.43 28.90
CA LEU A 294 -42.00 -39.73 30.19
C LEU A 294 -43.20 -38.80 30.37
N GLN A 295 -43.64 -38.13 29.30
CA GLN A 295 -44.84 -37.29 29.32
C GLN A 295 -46.14 -38.10 29.50
N GLY A 296 -46.06 -39.44 29.41
CA GLY A 296 -47.22 -40.31 29.37
C GLY A 296 -47.99 -40.17 28.06
N PRO A 297 -48.98 -41.04 27.80
CA PRO A 297 -49.94 -40.78 26.72
C PRO A 297 -50.57 -39.41 26.94
N ASP A 298 -50.71 -38.62 25.87
CA ASP A 298 -51.41 -37.34 25.90
C ASP A 298 -52.73 -37.56 26.67
N PRO A 299 -53.06 -36.76 27.71
CA PRO A 299 -54.24 -37.01 28.54
C PRO A 299 -55.52 -37.23 27.72
N ARG A 300 -55.60 -36.64 26.51
CA ARG A 300 -56.67 -36.88 25.54
C ARG A 300 -56.67 -38.29 24.95
N GLU A 301 -55.50 -38.84 24.60
CA GLU A 301 -55.36 -40.24 24.17
C GLU A 301 -55.59 -41.22 25.33
N ALA A 302 -55.16 -40.88 26.54
CA ALA A 302 -55.40 -41.68 27.73
C ALA A 302 -56.90 -41.80 28.06
N GLU A 303 -57.66 -40.71 27.88
CA GLU A 303 -59.10 -40.67 28.08
C GLU A 303 -59.87 -41.42 26.98
N LEU A 304 -59.41 -41.35 25.72
CA LEU A 304 -59.90 -42.16 24.60
C LEU A 304 -59.65 -43.66 24.80
N LEU A 305 -58.49 -44.03 25.35
CA LEU A 305 -58.16 -45.42 25.67
C LEU A 305 -58.97 -45.94 26.87
N ARG A 306 -59.23 -45.09 27.88
CA ARG A 306 -60.12 -45.43 29.00
C ARG A 306 -61.56 -45.63 28.55
N SER A 307 -62.10 -44.72 27.73
CA SER A 307 -63.46 -44.82 27.19
C SER A 307 -63.62 -46.04 26.28
N LYS A 308 -62.65 -46.36 25.41
CA LYS A 308 -62.65 -47.63 24.64
C LYS A 308 -62.59 -48.88 25.52
N ARG A 309 -61.79 -48.89 26.58
CA ARG A 309 -61.72 -50.03 27.52
C ARG A 309 -63.02 -50.22 28.29
N LEU A 310 -63.65 -49.12 28.71
CA LEU A 310 -64.97 -49.15 29.36
C LEU A 310 -66.05 -49.69 28.42
N LEU A 311 -66.05 -49.26 27.15
CA LEU A 311 -66.94 -49.79 26.12
C LEU A 311 -66.72 -51.29 25.87
N GLN A 312 -65.47 -51.74 25.76
CA GLN A 312 -65.16 -53.17 25.59
C GLN A 312 -65.53 -54.00 26.83
N PHE A 313 -65.36 -53.47 28.04
CA PHE A 313 -65.80 -54.15 29.27
C PHE A 313 -67.33 -54.30 29.32
N HIS A 314 -68.07 -53.26 28.92
CA HIS A 314 -69.53 -53.30 28.90
C HIS A 314 -70.08 -54.31 27.88
N ILE A 315 -69.44 -54.42 26.71
CA ILE A 315 -69.81 -55.41 25.68
C ILE A 315 -69.56 -56.85 26.17
N ARG A 316 -68.55 -57.07 27.02
CA ARG A 316 -68.16 -58.41 27.50
C ARG A 316 -68.93 -58.89 28.73
N TRP A 317 -69.66 -58.00 29.41
CA TRP A 317 -70.41 -58.31 30.62
C TRP A 317 -71.92 -58.47 30.36
N ASN A 318 -72.42 -57.96 29.23
CA ASN A 318 -73.83 -58.01 28.85
C ASN A 318 -74.13 -59.00 27.70
N GLY A 319 -73.22 -59.93 27.41
CA GLY A 319 -73.40 -61.02 26.45
C GLY A 319 -72.93 -62.33 27.06
#